data_AF-A0A2M8SCI2-F1
#
_entry.id   AF-A0A2M8SCI2-F1
#
_cell.length_a   1.000
_cell.length_b   1.000
_cell.length_c   1.000
_cell.angle_alpha   90.00
_cell.angle_beta   90.00
_cell.angle_gamma   90.00
#
_symmetry.space_group_name_H-M   'P 1'
#
loop_
_entity.id
_entity.type
_entity.pdbx_description
1 polymer ?
#
loop_
_entity_poly.entity_id
_entity_poly.type
_entity_poly.pdbx_seq_one_letter_code
_entity_poly.pdbx_strand_id
1 'polypeptide(L)'
;MRRSLLAASALLLLALLVIFWQESRKPKPIALTPVLTGQVEYCLTCHADLPEISRSHPVQTFGCVLCHGGERLALDADLAHSTMRGGKNPSDFSVVEASCGGDNCHSGAAADYRDHIQRAASSIQATYAGAIASL
;
A
#
# COMPACT_ATOMS: atom_id res chain seq x y z
N MET A 1 40.30 35.74 4.95
CA MET A 1 39.91 35.16 3.64
C MET A 1 40.27 33.68 3.52
N ARG A 2 41.56 33.28 3.55
CA ARG A 2 41.96 31.85 3.35
C ARG A 2 41.38 30.86 4.37
N ARG A 3 41.34 31.20 5.66
CA ARG A 3 40.74 30.35 6.72
C ARG A 3 39.22 30.18 6.55
N SER A 4 38.53 31.26 6.17
CA SER A 4 37.08 31.25 5.91
C SER A 4 36.73 30.40 4.69
N LEU A 5 37.55 30.47 3.63
CA LEU A 5 37.41 29.62 2.45
C LEU A 5 37.62 28.13 2.77
N LEU A 6 38.65 27.80 3.57
CA LEU A 6 38.88 26.42 4.01
C LEU A 6 37.71 25.86 4.84
N ALA A 7 37.16 26.66 5.75
CA ALA A 7 36.00 26.26 6.55
C ALA A 7 34.75 26.04 5.68
N ALA A 8 34.48 26.94 4.73
CA ALA A 8 33.35 26.80 3.80
C ALA A 8 33.48 25.55 2.91
N SER A 9 34.68 25.29 2.36
CA SER A 9 34.92 24.08 1.56
C SER A 9 34.79 22.79 2.37
N ALA A 10 35.26 22.78 3.62
CA ALA A 10 35.10 21.63 4.50
C ALA A 10 33.62 21.35 4.83
N LEU A 11 32.84 22.39 5.12
CA LEU A 11 31.39 22.27 5.34
C LEU A 11 30.66 21.75 4.09
N LEU A 12 31.02 22.24 2.90
CA LEU A 12 30.45 21.75 1.64
C LEU A 12 30.77 20.27 1.42
N LEU A 13 32.03 19.86 1.62
CA LEU A 13 32.43 18.46 1.49
C LEU A 13 31.70 17.56 2.48
N LEU A 14 31.55 18.00 3.74
CA LEU A 14 30.76 17.27 4.74
C LEU A 14 29.30 17.12 4.31
N ALA A 15 28.68 18.19 3.83
CA ALA A 15 27.30 18.13 3.32
C ALA A 15 27.16 17.16 2.14
N LEU A 16 28.09 17.17 1.18
CA LEU A 16 28.10 16.25 0.05
C LEU A 16 28.28 14.79 0.49
N LEU A 17 29.15 14.53 1.47
CA LEU A 17 29.34 13.19 2.03
C LEU A 17 28.07 12.70 2.74
N VAL A 18 27.39 13.57 3.49
CA VAL A 18 26.11 13.24 4.15
C VAL A 18 25.04 12.91 3.11
N ILE A 19 24.89 13.73 2.05
CA ILE A 19 23.93 13.49 0.98
C ILE A 19 24.24 12.17 0.26
N PHE A 20 25.50 11.92 -0.09
CA PHE A 20 25.92 10.67 -0.73
C PHE A 20 25.63 9.45 0.16
N TRP A 21 25.88 9.56 1.45
CA TRP A 21 25.58 8.50 2.42
C TRP A 21 24.08 8.26 2.57
N GLN A 22 23.26 9.30 2.53
CA GLN A 22 21.79 9.16 2.52
C GLN A 22 21.30 8.50 1.23
N GLU A 23 21.79 8.94 0.08
CA GLU A 23 21.37 8.40 -1.22
C GLU A 23 21.77 6.92 -1.38
N SER A 24 22.97 6.56 -0.93
CA SER A 24 23.47 5.18 -0.97
C SER A 24 22.71 4.22 -0.05
N ARG A 25 21.90 4.72 0.87
CA ARG A 25 21.03 3.93 1.76
C ARG A 25 19.63 3.73 1.23
N LYS A 26 19.23 4.42 0.14
CA LYS A 26 17.89 4.24 -0.42
C LYS A 26 17.70 2.79 -0.91
N PRO A 27 16.52 2.20 -0.66
CA PRO A 27 16.26 0.83 -1.06
C PRO A 27 16.22 0.73 -2.59
N LYS A 28 16.71 -0.39 -3.13
CA LYS A 28 16.60 -0.68 -4.55
C LYS A 28 15.16 -1.12 -4.86
N PRO A 29 14.47 -0.47 -5.82
CA PRO A 29 13.09 -0.81 -6.12
C PRO A 29 12.93 -2.26 -6.59
N ILE A 30 11.94 -2.95 -6.03
CA ILE A 30 11.45 -4.24 -6.53
C ILE A 30 10.14 -3.96 -7.27
N ALA A 31 10.19 -4.08 -8.60
CA ALA A 31 9.05 -3.79 -9.46
C ALA A 31 8.06 -4.96 -9.50
N LEU A 32 6.79 -4.65 -9.26
CA LEU A 32 5.63 -5.49 -9.57
C LEU A 32 4.82 -4.79 -10.65
N THR A 33 4.43 -5.49 -11.72
CA THR A 33 3.50 -4.94 -12.73
C THR A 33 2.27 -5.83 -12.78
N PRO A 34 1.18 -5.47 -12.07
CA PRO A 34 -0.03 -6.29 -12.04
C PRO A 34 -0.70 -6.36 -13.40
N VAL A 35 -1.21 -7.53 -13.76
CA VAL A 35 -1.88 -7.77 -15.05
C VAL A 35 -3.07 -6.85 -15.27
N LEU A 36 -3.90 -6.63 -14.24
CA LEU A 36 -5.13 -5.85 -14.39
C LEU A 36 -4.88 -4.34 -14.57
N THR A 37 -3.84 -3.80 -13.94
CA THR A 37 -3.57 -2.36 -13.97
C THR A 37 -2.53 -1.99 -15.02
N GLY A 38 -1.57 -2.88 -15.30
CA GLY A 38 -0.39 -2.58 -16.13
C GLY A 38 0.50 -1.48 -15.55
N GLN A 39 0.28 -1.08 -14.29
CA GLN A 39 1.02 0.01 -13.64
C GLN A 39 2.08 -0.58 -12.70
N VAL A 40 3.32 -0.11 -12.82
CA VAL A 40 4.40 -0.55 -11.94
C VAL A 40 4.13 -0.10 -10.49
N GLU A 41 4.33 -1.01 -9.54
CA GLU A 41 4.28 -0.79 -8.10
C GLU A 41 5.61 -1.20 -7.46
N TYR A 42 6.04 -0.48 -6.41
CA TYR A 42 7.26 -0.75 -5.65
C TYR A 42 7.01 -1.22 -4.21
N CYS A 43 5.78 -1.60 -3.88
CA CYS A 43 5.38 -2.03 -2.53
C CYS A 43 6.24 -3.19 -2.00
N LEU A 44 6.60 -4.14 -2.89
CA LEU A 44 7.42 -5.30 -2.55
C LEU A 44 8.88 -4.95 -2.20
N THR A 45 9.31 -3.70 -2.42
CA THR A 45 10.64 -3.21 -1.99
C THR A 45 10.81 -3.33 -0.47
N CYS A 46 9.75 -3.06 0.29
CA CYS A 46 9.74 -3.17 1.75
C CYS A 46 8.90 -4.36 2.24
N HIS A 47 7.95 -4.84 1.44
CA HIS A 47 6.98 -5.87 1.82
C HIS A 47 7.15 -7.18 1.01
N ALA A 48 8.39 -7.63 0.83
CA ALA A 48 8.71 -8.82 0.04
C ALA A 48 8.12 -10.13 0.61
N ASP A 49 7.95 -10.21 1.94
CA ASP A 49 7.53 -11.42 2.65
C ASP A 49 6.03 -11.44 2.99
N LEU A 50 5.23 -10.55 2.41
CA LEU A 50 3.79 -10.60 2.62
C LEU A 50 3.19 -11.86 1.95
N PRO A 51 2.38 -12.66 2.68
CA PRO A 51 1.72 -13.80 2.08
C PRO A 51 0.71 -13.33 1.04
N GLU A 52 0.50 -14.16 0.02
CA GLU A 52 -0.60 -13.96 -0.91
C GLU A 52 -1.94 -14.01 -0.15
N ILE A 53 -2.84 -13.07 -0.44
CA ILE A 53 -4.17 -12.99 0.19
C ILE A 53 -4.92 -14.30 0.02
N SER A 54 -4.98 -14.79 -1.23
CA SER A 54 -5.63 -16.05 -1.58
C SER A 54 -5.33 -16.39 -3.05
N ARG A 55 -5.52 -17.66 -3.43
CA ARG A 55 -5.45 -18.11 -4.83
C ARG A 55 -6.41 -17.37 -5.77
N SER A 56 -7.47 -16.75 -5.25
CA SER A 56 -8.43 -15.97 -6.04
C SER A 56 -7.97 -14.52 -6.27
N HIS A 57 -6.99 -14.04 -5.49
CA HIS A 57 -6.45 -12.69 -5.55
C HIS A 57 -4.91 -12.71 -5.61
N PRO A 58 -4.30 -13.34 -6.63
CA PRO A 58 -2.85 -13.37 -6.76
C PRO A 58 -2.29 -11.96 -7.01
N VAL A 59 -1.24 -11.61 -6.29
CA VAL A 59 -0.65 -10.26 -6.31
C VAL A 59 -0.12 -9.88 -7.70
N GLN A 60 0.31 -10.86 -8.50
CA GLN A 60 0.76 -10.64 -9.88
C GLN A 60 -0.39 -10.20 -10.81
N THR A 61 -1.64 -10.48 -10.46
CA THR A 61 -2.80 -10.07 -11.26
C THR A 61 -3.37 -8.75 -10.77
N PHE A 62 -3.59 -8.62 -9.46
CA PHE A 62 -4.34 -7.49 -8.88
C PHE A 62 -3.44 -6.35 -8.40
N GLY A 63 -2.22 -6.65 -7.96
CA GLY A 63 -1.34 -5.68 -7.31
C GLY A 63 -1.76 -5.37 -5.88
N CYS A 64 -1.08 -4.39 -5.30
CA CYS A 64 -1.32 -3.90 -3.95
C CYS A 64 -2.27 -2.69 -3.99
N VAL A 65 -2.02 -1.75 -4.91
CA VAL A 65 -2.64 -0.42 -4.90
C VAL A 65 -4.11 -0.45 -5.30
N LEU A 66 -4.52 -1.45 -6.08
CA LEU A 66 -5.91 -1.62 -6.48
C LEU A 66 -6.85 -1.68 -5.26
N CYS A 67 -6.48 -2.45 -4.24
CA CYS A 67 -7.24 -2.56 -2.99
C CYS A 67 -6.76 -1.54 -1.94
N HIS A 68 -5.45 -1.52 -1.67
CA HIS A 68 -4.91 -0.73 -0.56
C HIS A 68 -4.77 0.76 -0.84
N GLY A 69 -4.76 1.21 -2.10
CA GLY A 69 -4.35 2.58 -2.44
C GLY A 69 -2.84 2.80 -2.24
N GLY A 70 -2.44 4.05 -1.97
CA GLY A 70 -1.04 4.42 -1.82
C GLY A 70 -0.37 4.94 -3.10
N GLU A 71 0.80 5.54 -2.95
CA GLU A 71 1.61 6.03 -4.07
C GLU A 71 2.53 4.91 -4.58
N ARG A 72 2.15 4.31 -5.70
CA ARG A 72 2.75 3.07 -6.24
C ARG A 72 4.24 3.15 -6.50
N LEU A 73 4.78 4.33 -6.80
CA LEU A 73 6.20 4.53 -7.13
C LEU A 73 7.04 5.10 -5.98
N ALA A 74 6.43 5.40 -4.83
CA ALA A 74 7.16 5.97 -3.70
C ALA A 74 7.95 4.90 -2.94
N LEU A 75 9.17 5.26 -2.54
CA LEU A 75 10.04 4.47 -1.65
C LEU A 75 10.18 5.09 -0.26
N ASP A 76 9.72 6.34 -0.11
CA ASP A 76 9.49 6.95 1.19
C ASP A 76 8.19 6.41 1.77
N ALA A 77 8.22 5.94 3.01
CA ALA A 77 7.09 5.24 3.62
C ALA A 77 5.88 6.17 3.81
N ASP A 78 6.09 7.42 4.19
CA ASP A 78 4.99 8.35 4.43
C ASP A 78 4.30 8.69 3.11
N LEU A 79 5.07 8.92 2.04
CA LEU A 79 4.51 9.15 0.71
C LEU A 79 3.81 7.89 0.15
N ALA A 80 4.45 6.72 0.26
CA ALA A 80 3.89 5.46 -0.22
C ALA A 80 2.54 5.15 0.43
N HIS A 81 2.38 5.47 1.72
CA HIS A 81 1.16 5.21 2.47
C HIS A 81 0.15 6.38 2.50
N SER A 82 0.48 7.53 1.91
CA SER A 82 -0.29 8.78 2.05
C SER A 82 -1.76 8.69 1.61
N THR A 83 -2.09 7.76 0.72
CA THR A 83 -3.45 7.55 0.19
C THR A 83 -3.98 6.13 0.43
N MET A 84 -3.42 5.43 1.44
CA MET A 84 -3.88 4.08 1.76
C MET A 84 -5.29 4.06 2.34
N ARG A 85 -6.10 3.10 1.88
CA ARG A 85 -7.46 2.82 2.35
C ARG A 85 -7.43 1.83 3.50
N GLY A 86 -8.08 2.16 4.61
CA GLY A 86 -8.21 1.25 5.77
C GLY A 86 -6.88 0.93 6.47
N GLY A 87 -5.83 1.72 6.20
CA GLY A 87 -4.49 1.47 6.70
C GLY A 87 -4.00 0.07 6.33
N LYS A 88 -3.71 -0.76 7.34
CA LYS A 88 -3.22 -2.13 7.13
C LYS A 88 -4.30 -3.09 6.63
N ASN A 89 -5.58 -2.73 6.75
CA ASN A 89 -6.70 -3.61 6.44
C ASN A 89 -7.62 -3.02 5.36
N PRO A 90 -7.48 -3.41 4.09
CA PRO A 90 -8.33 -2.92 3.00
C PRO A 90 -9.73 -3.53 3.07
N SER A 91 -9.97 -4.57 3.88
CA SER A 91 -11.28 -5.19 4.08
C SER A 91 -12.05 -4.58 5.26
N ASP A 92 -11.57 -3.48 5.84
CA ASP A 92 -12.34 -2.73 6.82
C ASP A 92 -13.61 -2.18 6.17
N PHE A 93 -14.77 -2.36 6.80
CA PHE A 93 -16.06 -1.97 6.21
C PHE A 93 -16.20 -0.46 5.96
N SER A 94 -15.39 0.39 6.59
CA SER A 94 -15.36 1.82 6.28
C SER A 94 -14.79 2.13 4.89
N VAL A 95 -14.04 1.21 4.28
CA VAL A 95 -13.40 1.40 2.97
C VAL A 95 -13.65 0.28 1.96
N VAL A 96 -14.25 -0.84 2.38
CA VAL A 96 -14.38 -2.05 1.56
C VAL A 96 -15.11 -1.83 0.23
N GLU A 97 -16.01 -0.85 0.18
CA GLU A 97 -16.72 -0.47 -1.05
C GLU A 97 -15.72 -0.03 -2.12
N ALA A 98 -14.73 0.80 -1.74
CA ALA A 98 -13.68 1.25 -2.64
C ALA A 98 -12.56 0.21 -2.82
N SER A 99 -12.32 -0.66 -1.84
CA SER A 99 -11.20 -1.62 -1.85
C SER A 99 -11.53 -2.95 -2.56
N CYS A 100 -12.79 -3.38 -2.51
CA CYS A 100 -13.23 -4.70 -2.98
C CYS A 100 -14.50 -4.63 -3.84
N GLY A 101 -15.42 -3.70 -3.54
CA GLY A 101 -16.70 -3.52 -4.21
C GLY A 101 -16.70 -2.47 -5.33
N GLY A 102 -17.66 -1.54 -5.29
CA GLY A 102 -17.81 -0.42 -6.21
C GLY A 102 -18.42 -0.86 -7.54
N ASP A 103 -17.87 -0.40 -8.65
CA ASP A 103 -18.31 -0.81 -10.00
C ASP A 103 -17.42 -1.91 -10.61
N ASN A 104 -16.33 -2.28 -9.95
CA ASN A 104 -15.25 -3.04 -10.58
C ASN A 104 -15.29 -4.54 -10.33
N CYS A 105 -15.28 -4.99 -9.07
CA CYS A 105 -14.96 -6.38 -8.73
C CYS A 105 -16.13 -7.10 -8.03
N HIS A 106 -16.42 -6.76 -6.78
CA HIS A 106 -17.47 -7.42 -5.99
C HIS A 106 -18.78 -6.61 -5.98
N SER A 107 -19.20 -6.19 -7.17
CA SER A 107 -20.34 -5.32 -7.41
C SER A 107 -21.56 -6.06 -7.97
N GLY A 108 -22.74 -5.47 -7.85
CA GLY A 108 -23.97 -5.99 -8.43
C GLY A 108 -25.22 -5.33 -7.85
N ALA A 109 -26.40 -5.73 -8.36
CA ALA A 109 -27.65 -5.25 -7.78
C ALA A 109 -27.86 -5.86 -6.39
N ALA A 110 -27.99 -5.00 -5.38
CA ALA A 110 -28.41 -5.34 -4.03
C ALA A 110 -29.69 -6.20 -4.00
N ALA A 111 -30.68 -5.80 -4.81
CA ALA A 111 -31.97 -6.49 -4.93
C ALA A 111 -31.84 -7.93 -5.46
N ASP A 112 -30.80 -8.20 -6.25
CA ASP A 112 -30.52 -9.52 -6.83
C ASP A 112 -29.51 -10.32 -5.98
N TYR A 113 -29.11 -9.81 -4.81
CA TYR A 113 -28.07 -10.38 -3.95
C TYR A 113 -26.70 -10.55 -4.63
N ARG A 114 -26.41 -9.72 -5.64
CA ARG A 114 -25.15 -9.77 -6.40
C ARG A 114 -24.07 -8.84 -5.84
N ASP A 115 -24.46 -7.90 -4.99
CA ASP A 115 -23.53 -7.08 -4.21
C ASP A 115 -23.04 -7.87 -2.98
N HIS A 116 -21.77 -8.28 -3.02
CA HIS A 116 -21.17 -9.05 -1.92
C HIS A 116 -20.79 -8.15 -0.73
N ILE A 117 -20.54 -6.87 -0.95
CA ILE A 117 -20.15 -5.93 0.11
C ILE A 117 -21.33 -5.69 1.05
N GLN A 118 -22.50 -5.36 0.49
CA GLN A 118 -23.70 -5.15 1.27
C GLN A 118 -24.06 -6.40 2.10
N ARG A 119 -23.93 -7.59 1.50
CA ARG A 119 -24.18 -8.86 2.17
C ARG A 119 -23.21 -9.12 3.33
N ALA A 120 -21.91 -8.85 3.14
CA ALA A 120 -20.91 -9.06 4.18
C ALA A 120 -21.14 -8.13 5.37
N ALA A 121 -21.41 -6.84 5.10
CA ALA A 121 -21.62 -5.81 6.11
C ALA A 121 -22.88 -6.04 6.96
N SER A 122 -23.91 -6.68 6.39
CA SER A 122 -25.16 -7.02 7.09
C SER A 122 -25.16 -8.41 7.74
N SER A 123 -24.07 -9.18 7.61
CA SER A 123 -24.00 -10.54 8.13
C SER A 123 -23.78 -10.58 9.64
N ILE A 124 -24.18 -11.68 10.30
CA ILE A 124 -23.91 -11.88 11.74
C ILE A 124 -22.42 -12.02 12.05
N GLN A 125 -21.59 -12.26 11.02
CA GLN A 125 -20.14 -12.39 11.12
C GLN A 125 -19.41 -11.07 10.80
N ALA A 126 -20.12 -10.00 10.46
CA ALA A 126 -19.56 -8.72 10.04
C ALA A 126 -18.46 -8.21 11.00
N THR A 127 -18.73 -8.23 12.30
CA THR A 127 -17.79 -7.77 13.33
C THR A 127 -17.07 -8.91 14.03
N TYR A 128 -17.43 -10.16 13.72
CA TYR A 128 -17.09 -11.35 14.50
C TYR A 128 -17.39 -11.23 16.01
N ALA A 129 -18.17 -10.23 16.43
CA ALA A 129 -18.34 -9.86 17.84
C ALA A 129 -18.98 -10.98 18.66
N GLY A 130 -19.89 -11.76 18.07
CA GLY A 130 -20.51 -12.91 18.73
C GLY A 130 -19.51 -13.98 19.13
N ALA A 131 -18.50 -14.25 18.29
CA ALA A 131 -17.44 -15.21 18.62
C ALA A 131 -16.46 -14.65 19.66
N ILE A 132 -16.11 -13.36 19.55
CA ILE A 132 -15.21 -12.69 20.49
C ILE A 132 -15.84 -12.58 21.89
N ALA A 133 -17.12 -12.22 21.98
CA ALA A 133 -17.84 -12.08 23.24
C ALA A 133 -18.18 -13.42 23.92
N SER A 134 -18.00 -14.54 23.21
CA SER A 134 -18.21 -15.89 23.74
C SER A 134 -16.94 -16.59 24.24
N LEU A 135 -15.78 -15.94 24.11
CA LEU A 135 -14.49 -16.36 24.68
C LEU A 135 -14.34 -15.83 26.11
#